data_AF-T1DD73-F1
#
_entry.id   AF-T1DD73-F1
#
_cell.length_a   1.000
_cell.length_b   1.000
_cell.length_c   1.000
_cell.angle_alpha   90.00
_cell.angle_beta   90.00
_cell.angle_gamma   90.00
#
_symmetry.space_group_name_H-M   'P 1'
#
loop_
_entity.id
_entity.type
_entity.pdbx_description
1 polymer ?
#
loop_
_entity_poly.entity_id
_entity_poly.type
_entity_poly.pdbx_seq_one_letter_code
_entity_poly.pdbx_strand_id
1 'polypeptide(L)'
;MSIGSPIDWHRDPVTGRCAPRVHWSRIDALDAPSLGDSKFIWELNRHQWFLHLGQAYRLTGDERYAAAWTDAVKSWLAANPPQIGINWASSLELAYRLIAWCWSVHLFRLSPRLTDSLFAEILDSSARQARHIERYLSRHYSPNTHLTGEALGLLYVSLVFPDLRAAARWRRLSQRILLQQLRRQVLADGVYFEQSTCYQQYTVETYLHWLILAQRNGIAVPAYVGDAVQGMVDFLV
;
A
#
# COMPACT_ATOMS: atom_id res chain seq x y z
N MET A 1 4.90 -18.00 16.74
CA MET A 1 3.89 -16.98 16.41
C MET A 1 2.88 -17.60 15.46
N SER A 2 1.58 -17.42 15.68
CA SER A 2 0.53 -18.01 14.84
C SER A 2 -0.43 -16.92 14.36
N ILE A 3 -0.78 -16.94 13.08
CA ILE A 3 -1.77 -16.03 12.48
C ILE A 3 -3.18 -16.67 12.38
N GLY A 4 -3.36 -17.86 12.97
CA GLY A 4 -4.59 -18.65 12.86
C GLY A 4 -4.63 -19.57 11.63
N SER A 5 -5.50 -20.57 11.67
CA SER A 5 -5.86 -21.41 10.53
C SER A 5 -7.37 -21.71 10.59
N PRO A 6 -8.22 -21.01 9.81
CA PRO A 6 -7.89 -20.00 8.80
C PRO A 6 -7.27 -18.72 9.38
N ILE A 7 -6.66 -17.87 8.53
CA ILE A 7 -5.99 -16.62 8.93
C ILE A 7 -6.99 -15.71 9.68
N ASP A 8 -6.60 -15.27 10.87
CA ASP A 8 -7.29 -14.22 11.61
C ASP A 8 -6.64 -12.86 11.32
N TRP A 9 -7.26 -12.10 10.42
CA TRP A 9 -6.80 -10.80 9.93
C TRP A 9 -6.77 -9.69 10.99
N HIS A 10 -7.31 -9.93 12.19
CA HIS A 10 -7.36 -8.97 13.28
C HIS A 10 -6.50 -9.40 14.47
N ARG A 11 -5.79 -10.53 14.38
CA ARG A 11 -5.00 -11.10 15.47
C ARG A 11 -3.56 -10.61 15.46
N ASP A 12 -3.10 -10.11 16.60
CA ASP A 12 -1.68 -9.94 16.87
C ASP A 12 -1.04 -11.34 17.08
N PRO A 13 -0.14 -11.79 16.20
CA PRO A 13 0.44 -13.13 16.27
C PRO A 13 1.41 -13.34 17.44
N VAL A 14 1.83 -12.26 18.12
CA VAL A 14 2.73 -12.29 19.28
C VAL A 14 1.92 -12.43 20.57
N THR A 15 0.99 -11.52 20.83
CA THR A 15 0.19 -11.55 22.08
C THR A 15 -1.04 -12.45 21.99
N GLY A 16 -1.50 -12.74 20.78
CA GLY A 16 -2.71 -13.50 20.51
C GLY A 16 -4.01 -12.74 20.69
N ARG A 17 -3.95 -11.43 20.98
CA ARG A 17 -5.11 -10.55 21.07
C ARG A 17 -5.68 -10.26 19.70
N CYS A 18 -6.98 -10.00 19.64
CA CYS A 18 -7.67 -9.64 18.40
C CYS A 18 -8.24 -8.24 18.50
N ALA A 19 -7.96 -7.41 17.50
CA ALA A 19 -8.53 -6.07 17.40
C ALA A 19 -10.07 -6.13 17.23
N PRO A 20 -10.81 -5.17 17.82
CA PRO A 20 -12.27 -5.18 17.78
C PRO A 20 -12.79 -4.89 16.37
N ARG A 21 -13.90 -5.54 16.00
CA ARG A 21 -14.57 -5.37 14.71
C ARG A 21 -15.61 -4.25 14.78
N VAL A 22 -15.16 -3.06 15.14
CA VAL A 22 -15.96 -1.83 15.22
C VAL A 22 -15.56 -0.86 14.11
N HIS A 23 -16.29 0.25 13.94
CA HIS A 23 -15.87 1.30 13.03
C HIS A 23 -14.44 1.76 13.36
N TRP A 24 -13.57 1.85 12.34
CA TRP A 24 -12.12 2.07 12.52
C TRP A 24 -11.80 3.29 13.40
N SER A 25 -12.62 4.35 13.34
CA SER A 25 -12.42 5.58 14.11
C SER A 25 -12.63 5.43 15.61
N ARG A 26 -13.10 4.26 16.07
CA ARG A 26 -13.27 3.90 17.49
C ARG A 26 -12.14 3.02 17.99
N ILE A 27 -11.14 2.73 17.15
CA ILE A 27 -9.99 1.90 17.50
C ILE A 27 -8.82 2.83 17.76
N ASP A 28 -8.35 2.86 19.01
CA ASP A 28 -7.07 3.49 19.33
C ASP A 28 -5.95 2.52 19.02
N ALA A 29 -5.40 2.59 17.81
CA ALA A 29 -4.37 1.67 17.35
C ALA A 29 -3.03 1.78 18.11
N LEU A 30 -2.88 2.75 19.02
CA LEU A 30 -1.72 2.91 19.88
C LEU A 30 -1.90 2.25 21.26
N ASP A 31 -3.12 1.80 21.61
CA ASP A 31 -3.41 1.10 22.86
C ASP A 31 -2.96 -0.38 22.81
N ALA A 32 -1.64 -0.58 22.78
CA ALA A 32 -1.03 -1.91 22.81
C ALA A 32 -1.45 -2.77 24.02
N PRO A 33 -1.61 -2.20 25.25
CA PRO A 33 -2.14 -2.94 26.39
C PRO A 33 -3.51 -3.59 26.16
N SER A 34 -4.39 -3.01 25.35
CA SER A 34 -5.71 -3.58 25.04
C SER A 34 -5.73 -4.39 23.73
N LEU A 35 -5.02 -3.93 22.70
CA LEU A 35 -5.14 -4.46 21.34
C LEU A 35 -4.06 -5.48 20.94
N GLY A 36 -2.94 -5.52 21.69
CA GLY A 36 -1.70 -6.06 21.15
C GLY A 36 -1.00 -5.03 20.25
N ASP A 37 0.13 -5.40 19.65
CA ASP A 37 0.86 -4.48 18.77
C ASP A 37 0.22 -4.46 17.37
N SER A 38 -0.44 -3.34 17.06
CA SER A 38 -1.14 -3.09 15.80
C SER A 38 -0.22 -3.22 14.58
N LYS A 39 1.09 -3.02 14.75
CA LYS A 39 2.06 -3.17 13.66
C LYS A 39 2.09 -4.59 13.12
N PHE A 40 2.10 -5.61 13.97
CA PHE A 40 2.12 -7.00 13.48
C PHE A 40 0.83 -7.36 12.72
N ILE A 41 -0.31 -6.83 13.17
CA ILE A 41 -1.58 -7.01 12.46
C ILE A 41 -1.47 -6.33 11.09
N TRP A 42 -1.00 -5.09 11.03
CA TRP A 42 -0.86 -4.36 9.79
C TRP A 42 0.16 -4.96 8.83
N GLU A 43 1.32 -5.43 9.30
CA GLU A 43 2.33 -6.08 8.44
C GLU A 43 1.76 -7.28 7.67
N LEU A 44 0.98 -8.14 8.33
CA LEU A 44 0.28 -9.24 7.66
C LEU A 44 -0.69 -8.71 6.58
N ASN A 45 -1.43 -7.66 6.94
CA ASN A 45 -2.49 -7.07 6.12
C ASN A 45 -1.97 -6.12 5.02
N ARG A 46 -0.67 -5.80 4.96
CA ARG A 46 -0.04 -5.16 3.80
C ARG A 46 0.03 -6.08 2.59
N HIS A 47 -0.12 -7.40 2.81
CA HIS A 47 -0.13 -8.42 1.76
C HIS A 47 1.10 -8.41 0.84
N GLN A 48 2.25 -7.92 1.30
CA GLN A 48 3.48 -7.93 0.52
C GLN A 48 3.87 -9.36 0.10
N TRP A 49 3.51 -10.35 0.91
CA TRP A 49 3.70 -11.77 0.61
C TRP A 49 2.90 -12.27 -0.61
N PHE A 50 1.90 -11.54 -1.10
CA PHE A 50 1.24 -11.84 -2.37
C PHE A 50 2.22 -11.75 -3.55
N LEU A 51 3.23 -10.87 -3.48
CA LEU A 51 4.25 -10.77 -4.53
C LEU A 51 5.09 -12.05 -4.59
N HIS A 52 5.42 -12.66 -3.45
CA HIS A 52 6.17 -13.92 -3.41
C HIS A 52 5.36 -15.06 -4.03
N LEU A 53 4.06 -15.16 -3.73
CA LEU A 53 3.19 -16.12 -4.39
C LEU A 53 3.12 -15.88 -5.91
N GLY A 54 2.96 -14.62 -6.32
CA GLY A 54 2.89 -14.24 -7.73
C GLY A 54 4.19 -14.52 -8.48
N GLN A 55 5.34 -14.22 -7.88
CA GLN A 55 6.66 -14.55 -8.44
C GLN A 55 6.83 -16.06 -8.58
N ALA A 56 6.50 -16.83 -7.55
CA ALA A 56 6.57 -18.29 -7.59
C ALA A 56 5.65 -18.86 -8.70
N TYR A 57 4.42 -18.36 -8.82
CA TYR A 57 3.52 -18.70 -9.92
C TYR A 57 4.13 -18.39 -11.29
N ARG A 58 4.65 -17.18 -11.50
CA ARG A 58 5.23 -16.77 -12.78
C ARG A 58 6.46 -17.57 -13.19
N LEU A 59 7.27 -18.02 -12.21
CA LEU A 59 8.47 -18.80 -12.45
C LEU A 59 8.19 -20.29 -12.68
N THR A 60 7.17 -20.84 -12.02
CA THR A 60 6.91 -22.30 -12.00
C THR A 60 5.71 -22.73 -12.83
N GLY A 61 4.76 -21.82 -13.08
CA GLY A 61 3.45 -22.15 -13.65
C GLY A 61 2.51 -22.88 -12.67
N ASP A 62 2.86 -23.01 -11.39
CA ASP A 62 2.09 -23.83 -10.45
C ASP A 62 0.88 -23.10 -9.88
N GLU A 63 -0.31 -23.59 -10.20
CA GLU A 63 -1.60 -23.02 -9.79
C GLU A 63 -1.86 -23.10 -8.27
N ARG A 64 -1.06 -23.85 -7.50
CA ARG A 64 -1.18 -23.85 -6.03
C ARG A 64 -0.96 -22.45 -5.43
N TYR A 65 -0.06 -21.66 -6.04
CA TYR A 65 0.23 -20.31 -5.58
C TYR A 65 -0.92 -19.34 -5.89
N ALA A 66 -1.55 -19.50 -7.07
CA ALA A 66 -2.74 -18.74 -7.43
C ALA A 66 -3.94 -19.11 -6.56
N ALA A 67 -4.12 -20.39 -6.25
CA ALA A 67 -5.16 -20.84 -5.32
C ALA A 67 -4.99 -20.23 -3.92
N ALA A 68 -3.78 -20.28 -3.35
CA ALA A 68 -3.50 -19.69 -2.05
C ALA A 68 -3.74 -18.16 -2.03
N TRP A 69 -3.36 -17.47 -3.11
CA TRP A 69 -3.64 -16.04 -3.26
C TRP A 69 -5.14 -15.74 -3.34
N THR A 70 -5.90 -16.49 -4.15
CA THR A 70 -7.36 -16.34 -4.26
C THR A 70 -8.06 -16.57 -2.92
N ASP A 71 -7.69 -17.63 -2.20
CA ASP A 71 -8.27 -17.95 -0.89
C ASP A 71 -7.98 -16.84 0.13
N ALA A 72 -6.75 -16.31 0.12
CA ALA A 72 -6.36 -15.21 0.98
C ALA A 72 -7.14 -13.92 0.69
N VAL A 73 -7.25 -13.53 -0.60
CA VAL A 73 -8.02 -12.34 -1.00
C VAL A 73 -9.49 -12.46 -0.59
N LYS A 74 -10.14 -13.60 -0.88
CA LYS A 74 -11.54 -13.83 -0.53
C LYS A 74 -11.77 -13.82 0.98
N SER A 75 -10.89 -14.49 1.73
CA SER A 75 -10.94 -14.50 3.19
C SER A 75 -10.79 -13.08 3.76
N TRP A 76 -9.84 -12.30 3.22
CA TRP A 76 -9.62 -10.92 3.66
C TRP A 76 -10.83 -10.03 3.38
N LEU A 77 -11.40 -10.11 2.16
CA LEU A 77 -12.58 -9.34 1.78
C LEU A 77 -13.79 -9.64 2.69
N ALA A 78 -14.03 -10.92 2.99
CA ALA A 78 -15.08 -11.34 3.91
C ALA A 78 -14.83 -10.86 5.35
N ALA A 79 -13.56 -10.82 5.77
CA ALA A 79 -13.18 -10.46 7.13
C ALA A 79 -13.02 -8.95 7.38
N ASN A 80 -12.93 -8.13 6.33
CA ASN A 80 -12.60 -6.70 6.44
C ASN A 80 -13.59 -5.82 5.67
N PRO A 81 -14.88 -5.82 6.07
CA PRO A 81 -15.87 -4.98 5.41
C PRO A 81 -15.47 -3.50 5.51
N PRO A 82 -15.86 -2.66 4.53
CA PRO A 82 -15.43 -1.27 4.47
C PRO A 82 -15.69 -0.49 5.75
N GLN A 83 -14.67 0.26 6.18
CA GLN A 83 -14.68 1.09 7.40
C GLN A 83 -14.72 0.32 8.73
N ILE A 84 -14.61 -1.00 8.73
CA ILE A 84 -14.70 -1.82 9.94
C ILE A 84 -13.35 -2.48 10.25
N GLY A 85 -12.94 -2.38 11.51
CA GLY A 85 -11.76 -3.03 12.05
C GLY A 85 -10.46 -2.25 11.80
N ILE A 86 -9.40 -2.75 12.42
CA ILE A 86 -8.09 -2.08 12.48
C ILE A 86 -7.42 -1.90 11.12
N ASN A 87 -7.76 -2.75 10.15
CA ASN A 87 -7.22 -2.70 8.79
C ASN A 87 -7.70 -1.48 7.97
N TRP A 88 -8.69 -0.74 8.47
CA TRP A 88 -9.16 0.54 7.93
C TRP A 88 -8.73 1.74 8.76
N ALA A 89 -7.95 1.56 9.83
CA ALA A 89 -7.57 2.64 10.75
C ALA A 89 -6.38 3.49 10.28
N SER A 90 -5.56 2.98 9.35
CA SER A 90 -4.40 3.67 8.82
C SER A 90 -4.42 3.73 7.29
N SER A 91 -4.41 4.95 6.74
CA SER A 91 -4.37 5.22 5.31
C SER A 91 -3.09 4.71 4.65
N LEU A 92 -1.95 4.77 5.36
CA LEU A 92 -0.69 4.22 4.87
C LEU A 92 -0.78 2.70 4.65
N GLU A 93 -1.42 1.99 5.58
CA GLU A 93 -1.56 0.53 5.50
C GLU A 93 -2.49 0.10 4.36
N LEU A 94 -3.55 0.88 4.13
CA LEU A 94 -4.40 0.76 2.95
C LEU A 94 -3.58 0.99 1.67
N ALA A 95 -2.71 1.99 1.66
CA ALA A 95 -1.90 2.33 0.49
C ALA A 95 -0.92 1.20 0.12
N TYR A 96 -0.19 0.64 1.08
CA TYR A 96 0.70 -0.49 0.80
C TYR A 96 -0.05 -1.73 0.32
N ARG A 97 -1.19 -2.04 0.93
CA ARG A 97 -2.04 -3.15 0.47
C ARG A 97 -2.50 -2.93 -0.97
N LEU A 98 -2.87 -1.71 -1.34
CA LEU A 98 -3.23 -1.38 -2.72
C LEU A 98 -2.07 -1.56 -3.70
N ILE A 99 -0.85 -1.19 -3.31
CA ILE A 99 0.36 -1.44 -4.12
C ILE A 99 0.54 -2.95 -4.33
N ALA A 100 0.44 -3.75 -3.26
CA ALA A 100 0.55 -5.20 -3.34
C ALA A 100 -0.57 -5.83 -4.19
N TRP A 101 -1.79 -5.30 -4.11
CA TRP A 101 -2.94 -5.76 -4.89
C TRP A 101 -2.76 -5.45 -6.38
N CYS A 102 -2.31 -4.25 -6.72
CA CYS A 102 -1.98 -3.86 -8.09
C CYS A 102 -0.96 -4.83 -8.73
N TRP A 103 0.12 -5.14 -8.00
CA TRP A 103 1.11 -6.12 -8.46
C TRP A 103 0.55 -7.54 -8.54
N SER A 104 -0.20 -8.00 -7.54
CA SER A 104 -0.70 -9.37 -7.52
C SER A 104 -1.68 -9.65 -8.66
N VAL A 105 -2.59 -8.72 -8.98
CA VAL A 105 -3.44 -8.81 -10.18
C VAL A 105 -2.59 -8.98 -11.44
N HIS A 106 -1.52 -8.20 -11.59
CA HIS A 106 -0.64 -8.32 -12.75
C HIS A 106 0.08 -9.68 -12.80
N LEU A 107 0.57 -10.17 -11.66
CA LEU A 107 1.31 -11.43 -11.57
C LEU A 107 0.41 -12.65 -11.82
N PHE A 108 -0.86 -12.60 -11.40
CA PHE A 108 -1.81 -13.70 -11.56
C PHE A 108 -2.72 -13.57 -12.79
N ARG A 109 -2.54 -12.57 -13.65
CA ARG A 109 -3.43 -12.28 -14.80
C ARG A 109 -3.64 -13.43 -15.80
N LEU A 110 -2.77 -14.43 -15.82
CA LEU A 110 -2.88 -15.60 -16.71
C LEU A 110 -3.47 -16.83 -16.02
N SER A 111 -3.67 -16.78 -14.70
CA SER A 111 -4.27 -17.89 -13.96
C SER A 111 -5.78 -17.87 -14.15
N PRO A 112 -6.42 -19.03 -14.40
CA PRO A 112 -7.88 -19.13 -14.42
C PRO A 112 -8.52 -18.88 -13.03
N ARG A 113 -7.72 -18.80 -11.96
CA ARG A 113 -8.21 -18.47 -10.61
C ARG A 113 -8.56 -16.99 -10.46
N LEU A 114 -7.96 -16.10 -11.24
CA LEU A 114 -8.40 -14.72 -11.38
C LEU A 114 -9.63 -14.68 -12.30
N THR A 115 -10.78 -15.05 -11.76
CA THR A 115 -12.05 -14.96 -12.48
C THR A 115 -12.53 -13.51 -12.59
N ASP A 116 -13.40 -13.21 -13.54
CA ASP A 116 -14.01 -11.89 -13.69
C ASP A 116 -14.72 -11.42 -12.41
N SER A 117 -15.38 -12.34 -11.71
CA SER A 117 -16.03 -12.05 -10.42
C SER A 117 -15.01 -11.64 -9.36
N LEU A 118 -13.90 -12.39 -9.22
CA LEU A 118 -12.87 -12.06 -8.26
C LEU A 118 -12.19 -10.74 -8.61
N PHE A 119 -11.93 -10.50 -9.89
CA PHE A 119 -11.38 -9.24 -10.37
C PHE A 119 -12.31 -8.06 -10.04
N ALA A 120 -13.63 -8.22 -10.24
CA ALA A 120 -14.62 -7.20 -9.89
C ALA A 120 -14.65 -6.91 -8.37
N GLU A 121 -14.56 -7.92 -7.52
CA GLU A 121 -14.46 -7.77 -6.06
C GLU A 121 -13.17 -7.02 -5.64
N ILE A 122 -12.04 -7.38 -6.24
CA ILE A 122 -10.75 -6.69 -6.03
C ILE A 122 -10.86 -5.23 -6.46
N LEU A 123 -11.47 -4.96 -7.61
CA LEU A 123 -11.63 -3.62 -8.15
C LEU A 123 -12.52 -2.75 -7.25
N ASP A 124 -13.68 -3.26 -6.82
CA ASP A 124 -14.57 -2.53 -5.91
C ASP A 124 -13.89 -2.23 -4.57
N SER A 125 -13.25 -3.23 -3.97
CA SER A 125 -12.51 -3.05 -2.72
C SER A 125 -11.35 -2.05 -2.89
N SER A 126 -10.58 -2.15 -3.96
CA SER A 126 -9.49 -1.21 -4.25
C SER A 126 -10.00 0.22 -4.37
N ALA A 127 -11.14 0.42 -5.04
CA ALA A 127 -11.77 1.72 -5.18
C ALA A 127 -12.27 2.27 -3.82
N ARG A 128 -12.79 1.42 -2.93
CA ARG A 128 -13.21 1.82 -1.57
C ARG A 128 -12.02 2.22 -0.70
N GLN A 129 -10.94 1.46 -0.75
CA GLN A 129 -9.70 1.77 -0.02
C GLN A 129 -9.09 3.09 -0.52
N ALA A 130 -8.99 3.29 -1.83
CA ALA A 130 -8.50 4.54 -2.41
C ALA A 130 -9.36 5.76 -2.04
N ARG A 131 -10.70 5.62 -2.02
CA ARG A 131 -11.60 6.68 -1.50
C ARG A 131 -11.36 6.99 -0.03
N HIS A 132 -11.09 5.96 0.79
CA HIS A 132 -10.77 6.16 2.20
C HIS A 132 -9.45 6.94 2.33
N ILE A 133 -8.38 6.52 1.64
CA ILE A 133 -7.09 7.22 1.66
C ILE A 133 -7.25 8.67 1.25
N GLU A 134 -7.92 8.95 0.13
CA GLU A 134 -8.17 10.32 -0.35
C GLU A 134 -8.86 11.21 0.72
N ARG A 135 -9.81 10.63 1.46
CA ARG A 135 -10.57 11.34 2.50
C ARG A 135 -9.76 11.55 3.79
N TYR A 136 -8.91 10.60 4.14
CA TYR A 136 -8.20 10.52 5.42
C TYR A 136 -6.68 10.53 5.25
N LEU A 137 -6.17 11.38 4.35
CA LEU A 137 -4.73 11.60 4.18
C LEU A 137 -4.10 12.09 5.48
N SER A 138 -2.92 11.55 5.81
CA SER A 138 -2.15 11.86 7.01
C SER A 138 -1.49 13.24 6.93
N ARG A 139 -2.29 14.32 6.90
CA ARG A 139 -1.77 15.70 6.78
C ARG A 139 -1.27 16.30 8.09
N HIS A 140 -1.78 15.79 9.22
CA HIS A 140 -1.58 16.39 10.54
C HIS A 140 -0.88 15.46 11.53
N TYR A 141 -0.83 14.16 11.24
CA TYR A 141 -0.23 13.14 12.10
C TYR A 141 0.77 12.35 11.25
N SER A 142 2.04 12.37 11.64
CA SER A 142 3.16 11.76 10.90
C SER A 142 3.18 12.06 9.39
N PRO A 143 3.02 13.33 8.94
CA PRO A 143 2.79 13.67 7.53
C PRO A 143 4.01 13.49 6.63
N ASN A 144 5.09 12.93 7.15
CA ASN A 144 6.35 12.82 6.48
C ASN A 144 6.28 11.66 5.47
N THR A 145 6.65 10.46 5.90
CA THR A 145 6.65 9.25 5.08
C THR A 145 5.25 8.68 4.84
N HIS A 146 4.30 8.88 5.77
CA HIS A 146 2.94 8.36 5.59
C HIS A 146 2.25 9.00 4.38
N LEU A 147 2.33 10.32 4.27
CA LEU A 147 1.62 11.05 3.24
C LEU A 147 2.17 10.75 1.83
N THR A 148 3.49 10.52 1.69
CA THR A 148 4.10 10.12 0.42
C THR A 148 3.76 8.68 0.06
N GLY A 149 3.73 7.76 1.04
CA GLY A 149 3.29 6.38 0.83
C GLY A 149 1.81 6.29 0.43
N GLU A 150 0.95 7.08 1.06
CA GLU A 150 -0.48 7.22 0.71
C GLU A 150 -0.67 7.74 -0.71
N ALA A 151 0.08 8.78 -1.09
CA ALA A 151 0.08 9.32 -2.43
C ALA A 151 0.55 8.27 -3.45
N LEU A 152 1.58 7.49 -3.13
CA LEU A 152 2.07 6.42 -3.99
C LEU A 152 1.01 5.33 -4.20
N GLY A 153 0.33 4.88 -3.15
CA GLY A 153 -0.76 3.90 -3.28
C GLY A 153 -1.91 4.38 -4.18
N LEU A 154 -2.31 5.65 -4.03
CA LEU A 154 -3.28 6.29 -4.92
C LEU A 154 -2.79 6.36 -6.39
N LEU A 155 -1.49 6.60 -6.59
CA LEU A 155 -0.89 6.62 -7.94
C LEU A 155 -0.99 5.24 -8.59
N TYR A 156 -0.60 4.18 -7.87
CA TYR A 156 -0.70 2.79 -8.34
C TYR A 156 -2.13 2.45 -8.80
N VAL A 157 -3.12 2.66 -7.93
CA VAL A 157 -4.52 2.37 -8.25
C VAL A 157 -4.99 3.17 -9.47
N SER A 158 -4.60 4.44 -9.57
CA SER A 158 -5.01 5.30 -10.67
C SER A 158 -4.45 4.90 -12.05
N LEU A 159 -3.31 4.19 -12.06
CA LEU A 159 -2.64 3.76 -13.28
C LEU A 159 -3.04 2.34 -13.67
N VAL A 160 -3.18 1.45 -12.69
CA VAL A 160 -3.55 0.04 -12.93
C VAL A 160 -5.04 -0.10 -13.21
N PHE A 161 -5.89 0.74 -12.62
CA PHE A 161 -7.34 0.74 -12.84
C PHE A 161 -7.83 2.09 -13.39
N PRO A 162 -7.45 2.46 -14.64
CA PRO A 162 -7.72 3.78 -15.20
C PRO A 162 -9.21 4.07 -15.41
N ASP A 163 -10.04 3.03 -15.54
CA ASP A 163 -11.49 3.15 -15.77
C ASP A 163 -12.29 3.48 -14.50
N LEU A 164 -11.66 3.45 -13.33
CA LEU A 164 -12.32 3.94 -12.12
C LEU A 164 -12.63 5.43 -12.27
N ARG A 165 -13.87 5.82 -12.00
CA ARG A 165 -14.35 7.21 -12.12
C ARG A 165 -13.45 8.25 -11.45
N ALA A 166 -12.78 7.89 -10.36
CA ALA A 166 -11.89 8.77 -9.60
C ALA A 166 -10.40 8.63 -9.96
N ALA A 167 -9.99 7.69 -10.83
CA ALA A 167 -8.59 7.41 -11.16
C ALA A 167 -7.82 8.68 -11.59
N ALA A 168 -8.36 9.44 -12.55
CA ALA A 168 -7.72 10.68 -12.99
C ALA A 168 -7.57 11.73 -11.86
N ARG A 169 -8.51 11.76 -10.90
CA ARG A 169 -8.42 12.65 -9.73
C ARG A 169 -7.33 12.17 -8.76
N TRP A 170 -7.29 10.87 -8.45
CA TRP A 170 -6.26 10.28 -7.60
C TRP A 170 -4.87 10.47 -8.18
N ARG A 171 -4.68 10.24 -9.48
CA ARG A 171 -3.40 10.49 -10.16
C ARG A 171 -2.90 11.93 -9.95
N ARG A 172 -3.77 12.92 -10.20
CA ARG A 172 -3.43 14.35 -10.00
C ARG A 172 -3.16 14.68 -8.54
N LEU A 173 -3.90 14.08 -7.61
CA LEU A 173 -3.70 14.26 -6.18
C LEU A 173 -2.34 13.71 -5.74
N SER A 174 -2.01 12.48 -6.16
CA SER A 174 -0.75 11.82 -5.88
C SER A 174 0.44 12.63 -6.37
N GLN A 175 0.44 13.04 -7.65
CA GLN A 175 1.53 13.83 -8.21
C GLN A 175 1.71 15.16 -7.47
N ARG A 176 0.60 15.84 -7.13
CA ARG A 176 0.65 17.08 -6.36
C ARG A 176 1.29 16.87 -4.98
N ILE A 177 0.88 15.83 -4.27
CA ILE A 177 1.41 15.52 -2.93
C ILE A 177 2.90 15.20 -3.04
N LEU A 178 3.30 14.31 -3.95
CA LEU A 178 4.70 13.90 -4.13
C LEU A 178 5.58 15.11 -4.50
N LEU A 179 5.16 15.97 -5.43
CA LEU A 179 5.89 17.20 -5.76
C LEU A 179 6.04 18.13 -4.55
N GLN A 180 4.96 18.31 -3.78
CA GLN A 180 4.95 19.18 -2.62
C GLN A 180 5.85 18.64 -1.49
N GLN A 181 5.79 17.34 -1.24
CA GLN A 181 6.58 16.72 -0.17
C GLN A 181 8.05 16.63 -0.53
N LEU A 182 8.42 16.36 -1.78
CA LEU A 182 9.83 16.32 -2.20
C LEU A 182 10.55 17.63 -1.84
N ARG A 183 9.93 18.77 -2.18
CA ARG A 183 10.48 20.10 -1.88
C ARG A 183 10.56 20.42 -0.38
N ARG A 184 9.77 19.74 0.44
CA ARG A 184 9.73 19.96 1.90
C ARG A 184 10.67 19.04 2.65
N GLN A 185 10.83 17.82 2.14
CA GLN A 185 11.44 16.71 2.86
C GLN A 185 12.85 16.40 2.38
N VAL A 186 13.27 16.88 1.21
CA VAL A 186 14.63 16.69 0.68
C VAL A 186 15.35 18.04 0.70
N LEU A 187 16.48 18.06 1.40
CA LEU A 187 17.34 19.23 1.53
C LEU A 187 18.16 19.46 0.25
N ALA A 188 18.80 20.63 0.15
CA ALA A 188 19.55 21.02 -1.04
C ALA A 188 20.77 20.13 -1.33
N ASP A 189 21.29 19.43 -0.31
CA ASP A 189 22.37 18.45 -0.39
C ASP A 189 21.89 17.02 -0.70
N GLY A 190 20.58 16.83 -0.96
CA GLY A 190 19.99 15.52 -1.23
C GLY A 190 19.67 14.71 0.02
N VAL A 191 19.86 15.24 1.22
CA VAL A 191 19.56 14.52 2.46
C VAL A 191 18.08 14.67 2.83
N TYR A 192 17.43 13.56 3.19
CA TYR A 192 16.08 13.55 3.76
C TYR A 192 16.10 14.23 5.13
N PHE A 193 15.16 15.14 5.37
CA PHE A 193 15.24 16.10 6.47
C PHE A 193 15.24 15.48 7.88
N GLU A 194 14.73 14.26 8.06
CA GLU A 194 14.80 13.55 9.35
C GLU A 194 16.18 12.94 9.64
N GLN A 195 17.13 13.05 8.70
CA GLN A 195 18.51 12.58 8.84
C GLN A 195 18.62 11.10 9.27
N SER A 196 17.65 10.30 8.84
CA SER A 196 17.61 8.85 9.03
C SER A 196 17.87 8.17 7.69
N THR A 197 18.92 7.36 7.61
CA THR A 197 19.25 6.58 6.40
C THR A 197 18.14 5.60 6.03
N CYS A 198 17.38 5.11 7.00
CA CYS A 198 16.20 4.28 6.75
C CYS A 198 15.09 5.10 6.06
N TYR A 199 14.81 6.32 6.52
CA TYR A 199 13.81 7.18 5.86
C TYR A 199 14.32 7.77 4.54
N GLN A 200 15.63 7.94 4.37
CA GLN A 200 16.26 8.23 3.08
C GLN A 200 15.91 7.13 2.07
N GLN A 201 16.20 5.87 2.40
CA GLN A 201 15.91 4.71 1.55
C GLN A 201 14.42 4.63 1.21
N TYR A 202 13.55 4.72 2.23
CA TYR A 202 12.11 4.70 2.04
C TYR A 202 11.62 5.79 1.05
N THR A 203 12.17 6.99 1.18
CA THR A 203 11.82 8.13 0.34
C THR A 203 12.34 7.91 -1.08
N VAL A 204 13.59 7.47 -1.24
CA VAL A 204 14.18 7.10 -2.55
C VAL A 204 13.29 6.08 -3.26
N GLU A 205 12.93 4.98 -2.61
CA GLU A 205 12.07 3.94 -3.20
C GLU A 205 10.71 4.51 -3.64
N THR A 206 10.11 5.36 -2.81
CA THR A 206 8.83 6.01 -3.13
C THR A 206 8.91 6.82 -4.43
N TYR A 207 9.94 7.65 -4.59
CA TYR A 207 10.11 8.47 -5.79
C TYR A 207 10.59 7.67 -7.00
N LEU A 208 11.42 6.62 -6.81
CA LEU A 208 11.80 5.70 -7.89
C LEU A 208 10.57 5.00 -8.47
N HIS A 209 9.65 4.51 -7.62
CA HIS A 209 8.40 3.93 -8.08
C HIS A 209 7.61 4.95 -8.93
N TRP A 210 7.47 6.19 -8.46
CA TRP A 210 6.77 7.22 -9.23
C TRP A 210 7.46 7.52 -10.56
N LEU A 211 8.78 7.71 -10.60
CA LEU A 211 9.53 7.98 -11.83
C LEU A 211 9.37 6.85 -12.85
N ILE A 212 9.52 5.59 -12.42
CA ILE A 212 9.35 4.42 -13.27
C ILE A 212 7.92 4.33 -13.80
N LEU A 213 6.91 4.48 -12.93
CA LEU A 213 5.51 4.45 -13.33
C LEU A 213 5.17 5.59 -14.30
N ALA A 214 5.70 6.78 -14.05
CA ALA A 214 5.46 7.93 -14.89
C ALA A 214 6.06 7.73 -16.29
N GLN A 215 7.31 7.27 -16.37
CA GLN A 215 7.96 6.95 -17.64
C GLN A 215 7.19 5.88 -18.41
N ARG A 216 6.77 4.79 -17.76
CA ARG A 216 6.04 3.68 -18.38
C ARG A 216 4.64 4.06 -18.87
N ASN A 217 4.06 5.13 -18.34
CA ASN A 217 2.72 5.61 -18.68
C ASN A 217 2.71 6.95 -19.44
N GLY A 218 3.88 7.42 -19.91
CA GLY A 218 3.98 8.68 -20.67
C GLY A 218 3.58 9.93 -19.87
N ILE A 219 3.75 9.90 -18.54
CA ILE A 219 3.41 11.00 -17.64
C ILE A 219 4.63 11.89 -17.44
N ALA A 220 4.49 13.18 -17.74
CA ALA A 220 5.54 14.15 -17.50
C ALA A 220 5.79 14.34 -15.99
N VAL A 221 7.07 14.31 -15.60
CA VAL A 221 7.56 14.64 -14.28
C VAL A 221 8.61 15.75 -14.43
N PRO A 222 8.57 16.82 -13.61
CA PRO A 222 9.59 17.87 -13.67
C PRO A 222 11.01 17.32 -13.44
N ALA A 223 11.99 17.81 -14.21
CA ALA A 223 13.37 17.34 -14.17
C ALA A 223 13.99 17.34 -12.76
N TYR A 224 13.69 18.37 -11.96
CA TYR A 224 14.19 18.51 -10.59
C TYR A 224 13.82 17.33 -9.67
N VAL A 225 12.78 16.56 -10.00
CA VAL A 225 12.45 15.34 -9.25
C VAL A 225 13.52 14.27 -9.45
N GLY A 226 13.99 14.09 -10.69
CA GLY A 226 15.09 13.18 -11.00
C GLY A 226 16.39 13.62 -10.33
N ASP A 227 16.71 14.92 -10.41
CA ASP A 227 17.92 15.49 -9.80
C ASP A 227 17.92 15.29 -8.27
N ALA A 228 16.78 15.54 -7.61
CA ALA A 228 16.65 15.34 -6.17
C ALA A 228 16.79 13.86 -5.77
N VAL A 229 16.17 12.94 -6.53
CA VAL A 229 16.29 11.50 -6.28
C VAL A 229 17.73 11.02 -6.50
N GLN A 230 18.42 11.56 -7.51
CA GLN A 230 19.83 11.24 -7.74
C GLN A 230 20.69 11.67 -6.56
N GLY A 231 20.56 12.92 -6.09
CA GLY A 231 21.29 13.39 -4.91
C GLY A 231 20.99 12.57 -3.66
N MET A 232 19.73 12.12 -3.50
CA MET A 232 19.38 11.21 -2.40
C MET A 232 20.06 9.84 -2.48
N VAL A 233 20.18 9.28 -3.69
CA VAL A 233 20.88 8.01 -3.94
C VAL A 233 22.37 8.16 -3.72
N ASP A 234 22.98 9.25 -4.21
CA ASP A 234 24.40 9.53 -4.06
C ASP A 234 24.82 9.62 -2.59
N PHE A 235 23.95 10.10 -1.71
CA PHE A 235 24.21 10.12 -0.26
C PHE A 235 24.26 8.73 0.40
N LEU A 236 23.64 7.71 -0.22
CA LEU A 236 23.58 6.35 0.33
C LEU A 236 24.76 5.47 -0.09
N VAL A 237 25.60 5.92 -1.03
CA VAL A 237 26.74 5.18 -1.61
C VAL A 237 28.06 5.73 -1.07
#